data_AF-A0A0D1YD79-F1
#
_entry.id   AF-A0A0D1YD79-F1
#
_cell.length_a   1.000
_cell.length_b   1.000
_cell.length_c   1.000
_cell.angle_alpha   90.00
_cell.angle_beta   90.00
_cell.angle_gamma   90.00
#
_symmetry.space_group_name_H-M   'P 1'
#
loop_
_entity.id
_entity.type
_entity.pdbx_description
1 polymer ?
#
loop_
_entity_poly.entity_id
_entity_poly.type
_entity_poly.pdbx_seq_one_letter_code
_entity_poly.pdbx_strand_id
1 'polypeptide(L)'
;MQYTGVAMTSMKFGNLHPLPDLSVSKDFFNRKPFICRSWSRREQKLQAPRVADELEHKIVQPFSAEFHQVLEKERANSTGFHDLNLLELIYQISLEAAGEILIAATKNGNVRNQEFEYHSSRAGRDDHLAPWGKLLTGLVCDPPIISIFPFYLMMCQSFGLETLTAQENYVYATLTGVDWLKGKTKWSERFATFEQNARAAVPRLEDKHSGKDRSFWRVALAYLQAVNNTEHAREFTAPHHSYIVTNMNPDILIAVRGFDTIGCAYMCSDGATYLDGPGMDSLIGSAVPNDVMDFHTDILTGETRNLLRLLYPNGQNIENSIATMSTVLSGMLCELFRGHKRARFGGREDGRIAATSPPYSFCRARHRKIFEILEAYIANYPKFWDWTWQIYDQAKDQITEAGLDEPLVNALKRAINQTALSDSKRNNFFREYFEIIEKREGQPQGKQNLGVQGELGKIVHEINSLWHAQLLSSDKKPGWGHDFDERSDALLGRAGEILTSKNGIDKLYRFSIAYGRLSMALPYIAYHTVGAIILTFGVVPLQ
;
A
#
# COMPACT_ATOMS: atom_id res chain seq x y z
N MET A 1 19.78 19.96 0.72
CA MET A 1 18.61 20.53 0.02
C MET A 1 17.96 21.56 0.94
N GLN A 2 18.09 22.86 0.63
CA GLN A 2 17.37 23.92 1.32
C GLN A 2 16.21 24.34 0.41
N TYR A 3 14.98 24.19 0.89
CA TYR A 3 13.79 24.68 0.21
C TYR A 3 13.82 26.21 0.24
N THR A 4 13.79 26.85 -0.93
CA THR A 4 13.87 28.31 -1.06
C THR A 4 12.58 28.99 -0.61
N GLY A 5 12.69 30.08 0.16
CA GLY A 5 11.58 30.76 0.85
C GLY A 5 10.42 31.31 -0.01
N VAL A 6 10.56 31.33 -1.33
CA VAL A 6 9.47 31.73 -2.24
C VAL A 6 8.35 30.67 -2.32
N ALA A 7 8.72 29.38 -2.30
CA ALA A 7 7.75 28.29 -2.23
C ALA A 7 6.96 28.34 -0.91
N MET A 8 7.66 28.60 0.19
CA MET A 8 7.10 28.70 1.54
C MET A 8 6.14 29.90 1.72
N THR A 9 6.29 30.95 0.91
CA THR A 9 5.42 32.13 0.95
C THR A 9 4.11 31.88 0.19
N SER A 10 4.14 31.11 -0.90
CA SER A 10 2.94 30.71 -1.65
C SER A 10 2.07 29.72 -0.86
N MET A 11 2.68 28.89 -0.01
CA MET A 11 1.98 27.96 0.90
C MET A 11 1.23 28.65 2.05
N LYS A 12 1.66 29.83 2.49
CA LYS A 12 1.09 30.52 3.67
C LYS A 12 -0.28 31.15 3.44
N PHE A 13 -0.68 31.40 2.18
CA PHE A 13 -1.82 32.25 1.86
C PHE A 13 -2.97 31.55 1.12
N GLY A 14 -3.01 30.21 1.09
CA GLY A 14 -4.27 29.45 1.01
C GLY A 14 -5.26 29.80 -0.11
N ASN A 15 -4.80 30.09 -1.33
CA ASN A 15 -5.69 30.20 -2.49
C ASN A 15 -5.71 28.90 -3.28
N LEU A 16 -6.32 27.86 -2.72
CA LEU A 16 -6.68 26.61 -3.40
C LEU A 16 -8.20 26.55 -3.56
N HIS A 17 -8.74 27.40 -4.42
CA HIS A 17 -9.99 27.10 -5.11
C HIS A 17 -9.63 26.61 -6.51
N PRO A 18 -10.24 25.52 -7.02
CA PRO A 18 -10.19 25.26 -8.44
C PRO A 18 -10.75 26.48 -9.17
N LEU A 19 -10.01 26.99 -10.16
CA LEU A 19 -10.58 27.97 -11.09
C LEU A 19 -11.83 27.32 -11.72
N PRO A 20 -12.99 27.98 -11.68
CA PRO A 20 -14.23 27.47 -12.25
C PRO A 20 -14.17 27.63 -13.77
N ASP A 21 -13.31 26.86 -14.45
CA ASP A 21 -13.24 26.86 -15.90
C ASP A 21 -12.66 25.55 -16.46
N LEU A 22 -13.32 24.44 -16.09
CA LEU A 22 -13.42 23.29 -16.98
C LEU A 22 -14.91 22.95 -17.04
N SER A 23 -15.55 23.39 -18.12
CA SER A 23 -16.93 23.07 -18.44
C SER A 23 -17.12 21.55 -18.42
N VAL A 24 -17.58 21.02 -17.30
CA VAL A 24 -18.18 19.70 -17.21
C VAL A 24 -19.33 19.71 -18.22
N SER A 25 -19.19 18.90 -19.27
CA SER A 25 -20.22 18.73 -20.29
C SER A 25 -21.57 18.52 -19.61
N LYS A 26 -22.54 19.39 -19.91
CA LYS A 26 -23.90 19.41 -19.35
C LYS A 26 -24.72 18.13 -19.64
N ASP A 27 -24.16 17.16 -20.34
CA ASP A 27 -24.83 15.89 -20.69
C ASP A 27 -24.76 14.81 -19.60
N PHE A 28 -24.07 15.04 -18.48
CA PHE A 28 -24.00 14.05 -17.39
C PHE A 28 -25.26 14.03 -16.50
N PHE A 29 -25.97 15.15 -16.36
CA PHE A 29 -27.08 15.30 -15.40
C PHE A 29 -28.42 14.68 -15.86
N ASN A 30 -28.55 14.21 -17.11
CA ASN A 30 -29.82 13.69 -17.66
C ASN A 30 -29.87 12.16 -17.81
N ARG A 31 -29.05 11.39 -17.07
CA ARG A 31 -29.02 9.92 -17.16
C ARG A 31 -29.87 9.26 -16.07
N LYS A 32 -30.86 8.46 -16.49
CA LYS A 32 -31.71 7.63 -15.60
C LYS A 32 -30.89 6.63 -14.77
N PRO A 33 -31.39 6.18 -13.59
CA PRO A 33 -30.73 5.19 -12.72
C PRO A 33 -30.28 3.91 -13.44
N PHE A 34 -29.21 3.30 -12.94
CA PHE A 34 -28.46 2.22 -13.61
C PHE A 34 -29.19 0.87 -13.73
N ILE A 35 -30.39 0.71 -13.15
CA ILE A 35 -31.21 -0.52 -13.28
C ILE A 35 -31.60 -0.84 -14.75
N CYS A 36 -31.38 0.08 -15.70
CA CYS A 36 -31.79 -0.11 -17.10
C CYS A 36 -30.75 0.24 -18.18
N ARG A 37 -29.44 0.14 -17.93
CA ARG A 37 -28.45 0.42 -18.99
C ARG A 37 -27.43 -0.70 -19.20
N SER A 38 -27.75 -1.50 -20.22
CA SER A 38 -26.86 -2.45 -20.88
C SER A 38 -25.61 -1.77 -21.42
N TRP A 39 -24.46 -2.30 -20.99
CA TRP A 39 -23.11 -2.07 -21.51
C TRP A 39 -22.91 -2.58 -22.96
N SER A 40 -23.89 -2.39 -23.85
CA SER A 40 -23.79 -2.81 -25.24
C SER A 40 -24.37 -1.76 -26.18
N ARG A 41 -23.52 -0.84 -26.66
CA ARG A 41 -23.54 -0.32 -28.04
C ARG A 41 -22.39 0.67 -28.26
N ARG A 42 -21.42 0.21 -29.06
CA ARG A 42 -20.24 0.88 -29.68
C ARG A 42 -18.93 0.76 -28.89
N GLU A 43 -18.29 -0.41 -28.93
CA GLU A 43 -17.30 -0.85 -29.95
C GLU A 43 -15.88 -0.29 -29.76
N GLN A 44 -15.27 -0.59 -28.61
CA GLN A 44 -14.25 -1.64 -28.63
C GLN A 44 -14.88 -2.83 -27.92
N LYS A 45 -14.81 -4.03 -28.54
CA LYS A 45 -15.26 -5.27 -27.89
C LYS A 45 -14.31 -5.60 -26.73
N LEU A 46 -14.39 -4.84 -25.64
CA LEU A 46 -14.23 -5.45 -24.32
C LEU A 46 -15.46 -6.34 -24.21
N GLN A 47 -15.31 -7.62 -24.55
CA GLN A 47 -16.23 -8.62 -24.03
C GLN A 47 -16.31 -8.31 -22.54
N ALA A 48 -17.52 -8.01 -22.04
CA ALA A 48 -17.75 -8.13 -20.61
C ALA A 48 -17.08 -9.44 -20.21
N PRO A 49 -16.22 -9.45 -19.18
CA PRO A 49 -15.77 -10.73 -18.67
C PRO A 49 -17.06 -11.54 -18.47
N ARG A 50 -17.03 -12.83 -18.77
CA ARG A 50 -18.11 -13.71 -18.32
C ARG A 50 -18.10 -13.65 -16.80
N VAL A 51 -18.66 -12.59 -16.22
CA VAL A 51 -18.85 -12.41 -14.79
C VAL A 51 -20.20 -13.06 -14.55
N ALA A 52 -20.12 -14.33 -14.22
CA ALA A 52 -20.77 -14.93 -13.06
C ALA A 52 -21.55 -16.23 -13.33
N ASP A 53 -21.08 -17.33 -12.74
CA ASP A 53 -21.92 -18.46 -12.33
C ASP A 53 -23.01 -17.95 -11.34
N GLU A 54 -24.16 -18.62 -11.26
CA GLU A 54 -25.25 -18.28 -10.30
C GLU A 54 -24.83 -18.21 -8.82
N LEU A 55 -23.66 -18.76 -8.48
CA LEU A 55 -23.11 -18.79 -7.11
C LEU A 55 -22.39 -17.49 -6.74
N GLU A 56 -21.77 -16.82 -7.71
CA GLU A 56 -21.02 -15.56 -7.56
C GLU A 56 -21.97 -14.41 -7.23
N HIS A 57 -23.07 -14.29 -7.98
CA HIS A 57 -24.11 -13.29 -7.74
C HIS A 57 -24.74 -13.39 -6.35
N LYS A 58 -24.90 -14.60 -5.80
CA LYS A 58 -25.55 -14.81 -4.48
C LYS A 58 -24.69 -14.40 -3.29
N ILE A 59 -23.36 -14.40 -3.43
CA ILE A 59 -22.44 -14.11 -2.32
C ILE A 59 -22.23 -12.60 -2.16
N VAL A 60 -22.08 -11.88 -3.27
CA VAL A 60 -21.75 -10.44 -3.23
C VAL A 60 -22.99 -9.54 -3.17
N GLN A 61 -24.08 -9.94 -3.84
CA GLN A 61 -25.27 -9.10 -4.02
C GLN A 61 -25.86 -8.53 -2.71
N PRO A 62 -25.98 -9.28 -1.59
CA PRO A 62 -26.54 -8.73 -0.36
C PRO A 62 -25.74 -7.54 0.17
N PHE A 63 -24.41 -7.66 0.21
CA PHE A 63 -23.51 -6.65 0.75
C PHE A 63 -23.33 -5.46 -0.20
N SER A 64 -23.37 -5.72 -1.51
CA SER A 64 -23.45 -4.68 -2.55
C SER A 64 -24.71 -3.80 -2.36
N ALA A 65 -25.85 -4.40 -2.06
CA ALA A 65 -27.10 -3.69 -1.79
C ALA A 65 -27.04 -2.88 -0.48
N GLU A 66 -26.47 -3.46 0.58
CA GLU A 66 -26.24 -2.75 1.85
C GLU A 66 -25.34 -1.54 1.65
N PHE A 67 -24.23 -1.71 0.92
CA PHE A 67 -23.32 -0.62 0.59
C PHE A 67 -24.02 0.48 -0.23
N HIS A 68 -24.79 0.12 -1.25
CA HIS A 68 -25.59 1.08 -2.03
C HIS A 68 -26.51 1.93 -1.14
N GLN A 69 -27.17 1.31 -0.15
CA GLN A 69 -28.03 2.04 0.79
C GLN A 69 -27.26 3.03 1.67
N VAL A 70 -26.02 2.72 2.04
CA VAL A 70 -25.15 3.68 2.74
C VAL A 70 -24.85 4.87 1.83
N LEU A 71 -24.53 4.64 0.56
CA LEU A 71 -24.25 5.70 -0.41
C LEU A 71 -25.46 6.60 -0.67
N GLU A 72 -26.66 6.04 -0.76
CA GLU A 72 -27.90 6.83 -0.85
C GLU A 72 -28.10 7.76 0.36
N LYS A 73 -27.77 7.30 1.57
CA LYS A 73 -27.81 8.14 2.78
C LYS A 73 -26.74 9.22 2.75
N GLU A 74 -25.54 8.91 2.24
CA GLU A 74 -24.45 9.89 2.10
C GLU A 74 -24.77 10.94 1.04
N ARG A 75 -25.42 10.59 -0.08
CA ARG A 75 -25.88 11.55 -1.10
C ARG A 75 -26.80 12.62 -0.53
N ALA A 76 -27.65 12.26 0.44
CA ALA A 76 -28.54 13.21 1.11
C ALA A 76 -27.83 14.17 2.08
N ASN A 77 -26.59 13.85 2.48
CA ASN A 77 -25.85 14.55 3.54
C ASN A 77 -24.53 15.17 3.08
N SER A 78 -24.00 14.76 1.93
CA SER A 78 -22.76 15.28 1.35
C SER A 78 -22.93 16.72 0.88
N THR A 79 -21.83 17.46 0.93
CA THR A 79 -21.70 18.83 0.41
C THR A 79 -21.45 18.88 -1.10
N GLY A 80 -21.28 17.70 -1.74
CA GLY A 80 -20.87 17.58 -3.14
C GLY A 80 -19.36 17.62 -3.36
N PHE A 81 -18.56 17.58 -2.28
CA PHE A 81 -17.10 17.58 -2.34
C PHE A 81 -16.52 16.31 -3.00
N HIS A 82 -17.23 15.18 -2.89
CA HIS A 82 -16.83 13.90 -3.48
C HIS A 82 -17.83 13.45 -4.55
N ASP A 83 -17.33 12.88 -5.66
CA ASP A 83 -18.17 12.18 -6.63
C ASP A 83 -18.60 10.80 -6.09
N LEU A 84 -19.67 10.80 -5.28
CA LEU A 84 -20.20 9.59 -4.65
C LEU A 84 -20.66 8.53 -5.67
N ASN A 85 -21.01 8.91 -6.91
CA ASN A 85 -21.42 7.94 -7.93
C ASN A 85 -20.21 7.18 -8.46
N LEU A 86 -19.11 7.90 -8.70
CA LEU A 86 -17.86 7.30 -9.13
C LEU A 86 -17.22 6.45 -8.03
N LEU A 87 -17.25 6.92 -6.78
CA LEU A 87 -16.82 6.15 -5.61
C LEU A 87 -17.63 4.86 -5.45
N GLU A 88 -18.96 4.96 -5.57
CA GLU A 88 -19.80 3.78 -5.53
C GLU A 88 -19.44 2.79 -6.63
N LEU A 89 -19.31 3.25 -7.89
CA LEU A 89 -18.95 2.38 -9.02
C LEU A 89 -17.65 1.60 -8.75
N ILE A 90 -16.62 2.29 -8.27
CA ILE A 90 -15.30 1.71 -8.00
C ILE A 90 -15.35 0.66 -6.89
N TYR A 91 -16.05 0.97 -5.80
CA TYR A 91 -16.16 0.05 -4.67
C TYR A 91 -17.07 -1.14 -4.98
N GLN A 92 -18.10 -0.97 -5.81
CA GLN A 92 -18.90 -2.08 -6.31
C GLN A 92 -18.09 -3.03 -7.19
N ILE A 93 -17.30 -2.50 -8.14
CA ILE A 93 -16.38 -3.30 -8.97
C ILE A 93 -15.37 -4.05 -8.09
N SER A 94 -14.80 -3.36 -7.10
CA SER A 94 -13.83 -3.97 -6.17
C SER A 94 -14.44 -5.09 -5.35
N LEU A 95 -15.68 -4.91 -4.88
CA LEU A 95 -16.40 -5.92 -4.10
C LEU A 95 -16.72 -7.17 -4.94
N GLU A 96 -17.20 -6.98 -6.17
CA GLU A 96 -17.45 -8.08 -7.12
C GLU A 96 -16.17 -8.84 -7.44
N ALA A 97 -15.09 -8.12 -7.77
CA ALA A 97 -13.78 -8.71 -8.02
C ALA A 97 -13.22 -9.48 -6.82
N ALA A 98 -13.38 -8.96 -5.60
CA ALA A 98 -12.97 -9.65 -4.39
C ALA A 98 -13.74 -10.98 -4.21
N GLY A 99 -15.05 -10.98 -4.47
CA GLY A 99 -15.86 -12.20 -4.47
C GLY A 99 -15.36 -13.24 -5.47
N GLU A 100 -15.07 -12.82 -6.71
CA GLU A 100 -14.50 -13.68 -7.75
C GLU A 100 -13.14 -14.27 -7.34
N ILE A 101 -12.26 -13.46 -6.76
CA ILE A 101 -10.95 -13.90 -6.26
C ILE A 101 -11.12 -14.97 -5.17
N LEU A 102 -12.04 -14.78 -4.22
CA LEU A 102 -12.30 -15.74 -3.15
C LEU A 102 -12.85 -17.07 -3.69
N ILE A 103 -13.73 -17.00 -4.69
CA ILE A 103 -14.33 -18.18 -5.31
C ILE A 103 -13.31 -18.92 -6.15
N ALA A 104 -12.49 -18.20 -6.92
CA ALA A 104 -11.35 -18.75 -7.64
C ALA A 104 -10.37 -19.42 -6.67
N ALA A 105 -9.96 -18.73 -5.60
CA ALA A 105 -9.08 -19.29 -4.57
C ALA A 105 -9.66 -20.60 -4.00
N THR A 106 -10.97 -20.64 -3.72
CA THR A 106 -11.63 -21.84 -3.19
C THR A 106 -11.60 -23.01 -4.18
N LYS A 107 -11.86 -22.74 -5.47
CA LYS A 107 -11.75 -23.76 -6.53
C LYS A 107 -10.32 -24.32 -6.66
N ASN A 108 -9.31 -23.54 -6.28
CA ASN A 108 -7.88 -23.90 -6.35
C ASN A 108 -7.29 -24.42 -5.02
N GLY A 109 -8.04 -24.38 -3.90
CA GLY A 109 -7.49 -24.54 -2.55
C GLY A 109 -7.45 -25.98 -2.01
N ASN A 110 -6.51 -26.25 -1.10
CA ASN A 110 -6.54 -27.41 -0.20
C ASN A 110 -6.86 -26.90 1.21
N VAL A 111 -7.86 -27.49 1.88
CA VAL A 111 -8.19 -27.12 3.27
C VAL A 111 -7.03 -27.54 4.17
N ARG A 112 -6.30 -26.58 4.74
CA ARG A 112 -5.50 -26.78 5.96
C ARG A 112 -6.01 -25.83 7.04
N ASN A 113 -5.84 -26.23 8.30
CA ASN A 113 -6.25 -25.42 9.44
C ASN A 113 -5.51 -24.07 9.40
N GLN A 114 -6.28 -22.99 9.46
CA GLN A 114 -5.75 -21.63 9.61
C GLN A 114 -4.93 -21.58 10.90
N GLU A 115 -3.65 -21.22 10.83
CA GLU A 115 -2.83 -21.07 12.03
C GLU A 115 -3.29 -19.82 12.80
N PHE A 116 -3.90 -20.03 13.97
CA PHE A 116 -4.48 -18.97 14.81
C PHE A 116 -3.45 -17.96 15.34
N GLU A 117 -2.17 -18.30 15.32
CA GLU A 117 -1.09 -17.45 15.83
C GLU A 117 -0.85 -16.24 14.90
N TYR A 118 -1.24 -16.32 13.63
CA TYR A 118 -1.04 -15.24 12.65
C TYR A 118 -2.09 -14.10 12.68
N HIS A 119 -3.08 -14.11 13.57
CA HIS A 119 -4.06 -13.01 13.61
C HIS A 119 -4.37 -12.50 15.02
N SER A 120 -3.50 -12.77 15.97
CA SER A 120 -3.74 -12.46 17.38
C SER A 120 -3.00 -11.19 17.84
N SER A 121 -3.60 -10.33 18.66
CA SER A 121 -2.92 -9.22 19.35
C SER A 121 -2.14 -9.63 20.61
N ARG A 122 -1.81 -10.92 20.70
CA ARG A 122 -0.61 -11.46 21.39
C ARG A 122 0.34 -12.17 20.41
N ALA A 123 0.20 -11.96 19.11
CA ALA A 123 1.36 -12.01 18.23
C ALA A 123 2.27 -10.90 18.74
N GLY A 124 3.40 -11.25 19.34
CA GLY A 124 4.27 -10.27 19.98
C GLY A 124 4.78 -9.23 18.99
N ARG A 125 5.38 -8.16 19.53
CA ARG A 125 6.34 -7.24 18.87
C ARG A 125 5.81 -6.02 18.14
N ASP A 126 4.49 -5.82 18.01
CA ASP A 126 3.94 -4.56 17.48
C ASP A 126 3.93 -3.39 18.51
N ASP A 127 4.46 -3.57 19.72
CA ASP A 127 4.48 -2.53 20.76
C ASP A 127 5.23 -1.27 20.32
N HIS A 128 6.16 -1.42 19.38
CA HIS A 128 6.87 -0.32 18.75
C HIS A 128 5.94 0.66 18.00
N LEU A 129 4.71 0.26 17.66
CA LEU A 129 3.70 1.13 17.04
C LEU A 129 2.91 1.97 18.06
N ALA A 130 2.92 1.62 19.35
CA ALA A 130 2.14 2.34 20.36
C ALA A 130 2.47 3.85 20.46
N PRO A 131 3.75 4.28 20.43
CA PRO A 131 4.09 5.71 20.41
C PRO A 131 3.52 6.44 19.18
N TRP A 132 3.46 5.75 18.03
CA TRP A 132 2.93 6.31 16.78
C TRP A 132 1.42 6.49 16.83
N GLY A 133 0.69 5.49 17.36
CA GLY A 133 -0.75 5.60 17.57
C GLY A 133 -1.10 6.83 18.42
N LYS A 134 -0.41 6.99 19.55
CA LYS A 134 -0.58 8.16 20.42
C LYS A 134 -0.21 9.47 19.73
N LEU A 135 0.92 9.52 19.02
CA LEU A 135 1.38 10.71 18.30
C LEU A 135 0.36 11.19 17.25
N LEU A 136 -0.20 10.28 16.47
CA LEU A 136 -1.02 10.61 15.31
C LEU A 136 -2.50 10.78 15.66
N THR A 137 -3.01 10.00 16.62
CA THR A 137 -4.44 9.98 16.95
C THR A 137 -4.75 10.66 18.28
N GLY A 138 -3.76 10.88 19.15
CA GLY A 138 -3.97 11.24 20.55
C GLY A 138 -4.55 10.12 21.42
N LEU A 139 -4.78 8.93 20.87
CA LEU A 139 -5.40 7.79 21.54
C LEU A 139 -4.39 6.68 21.85
N VAL A 140 -4.71 5.87 22.85
CA VAL A 140 -4.06 4.57 23.04
C VAL A 140 -4.72 3.59 22.07
N CYS A 141 -4.03 3.28 20.97
CA CYS A 141 -4.48 2.27 20.02
C CYS A 141 -4.27 0.88 20.62
N ASP A 142 -5.37 0.20 20.95
CA ASP A 142 -5.33 -1.14 21.52
C ASP A 142 -6.16 -2.13 20.66
N PRO A 143 -5.53 -3.12 20.01
CA PRO A 143 -4.09 -3.41 20.00
C PRO A 143 -3.22 -2.39 19.21
N PRO A 144 -1.91 -2.26 19.55
CA PRO A 144 -1.00 -1.29 18.93
C PRO A 144 -0.92 -1.35 17.40
N ILE A 145 -1.11 -2.55 16.82
CA ILE A 145 -1.12 -2.79 15.37
C ILE A 145 -2.14 -1.93 14.62
N ILE A 146 -3.23 -1.47 15.24
CA ILE A 146 -4.19 -0.55 14.60
C ILE A 146 -3.51 0.75 14.16
N SER A 147 -2.43 1.16 14.85
CA SER A 147 -1.66 2.37 14.53
C SER A 147 -0.97 2.31 13.17
N ILE A 148 -0.95 1.15 12.50
CA ILE A 148 -0.41 1.03 11.15
C ILE A 148 -1.17 1.87 10.13
N PHE A 149 -2.49 2.00 10.26
CA PHE A 149 -3.32 2.78 9.33
C PHE A 149 -3.10 4.29 9.46
N PRO A 150 -3.10 4.91 10.67
CA PRO A 150 -2.72 6.31 10.78
C PRO A 150 -1.24 6.53 10.45
N PHE A 151 -0.33 5.60 10.78
CA PHE A 151 1.07 5.70 10.35
C PHE A 151 1.20 5.69 8.83
N TYR A 152 0.44 4.82 8.16
CA TYR A 152 0.34 4.81 6.72
C TYR A 152 -0.19 6.14 6.20
N LEU A 153 -1.34 6.60 6.69
CA LEU A 153 -1.91 7.89 6.28
C LEU A 153 -0.91 9.03 6.47
N MET A 154 -0.10 8.99 7.53
CA MET A 154 0.97 9.95 7.76
C MET A 154 2.05 9.85 6.69
N MET A 155 2.49 8.66 6.32
CA MET A 155 3.44 8.48 5.20
C MET A 155 2.84 8.99 3.88
N CYS A 156 1.54 8.74 3.65
CA CYS A 156 0.73 9.25 2.54
C CYS A 156 0.49 10.76 2.58
N GLN A 157 0.76 11.44 3.70
CA GLN A 157 0.60 12.89 3.83
C GLN A 157 1.96 13.57 3.96
N SER A 158 3.01 12.84 4.33
CA SER A 158 4.38 13.34 4.44
C SER A 158 5.00 13.78 3.10
N PHE A 159 4.25 13.78 2.01
CA PHE A 159 4.65 14.41 0.75
C PHE A 159 3.63 15.44 0.21
N GLY A 160 2.49 15.63 0.89
CA GLY A 160 1.51 16.69 0.63
C GLY A 160 1.44 17.60 1.84
N LEU A 161 1.81 18.86 1.70
CA LEU A 161 1.91 19.82 2.81
C LEU A 161 0.54 20.12 3.45
N GLU A 162 0.07 19.27 4.38
CA GLU A 162 -1.07 19.57 5.25
C GLU A 162 -0.61 19.66 6.70
N THR A 163 -0.40 20.89 7.17
CA THR A 163 -0.09 21.14 8.58
C THR A 163 -1.38 21.16 9.42
N LEU A 164 -1.48 20.24 10.37
CA LEU A 164 -2.08 20.41 11.71
C LEU A 164 -3.60 20.26 11.95
N THR A 165 -4.48 19.99 10.98
CA THR A 165 -5.94 19.98 11.26
C THR A 165 -6.70 18.68 10.97
N ALA A 166 -6.05 17.52 11.11
CA ALA A 166 -6.62 16.25 10.69
C ALA A 166 -6.40 15.08 11.66
N GLN A 167 -6.27 15.33 12.97
CA GLN A 167 -6.27 14.25 13.98
C GLN A 167 -7.48 13.31 13.77
N GLU A 168 -8.61 13.86 13.35
CA GLU A 168 -9.81 13.10 13.04
C GLU A 168 -9.65 12.17 11.81
N ASN A 169 -8.82 12.54 10.82
CA ASN A 169 -8.49 11.63 9.70
C ASN A 169 -7.64 10.47 10.20
N TYR A 170 -6.69 10.70 11.10
CA TYR A 170 -5.93 9.62 11.72
C TYR A 170 -6.82 8.71 12.57
N VAL A 171 -7.81 9.26 13.28
CA VAL A 171 -8.80 8.45 13.99
C VAL A 171 -9.67 7.64 13.02
N TYR A 172 -10.15 8.22 11.91
CA TYR A 172 -10.87 7.45 10.89
C TYR A 172 -10.01 6.36 10.22
N ALA A 173 -8.73 6.64 9.98
CA ALA A 173 -7.79 5.63 9.51
C ALA A 173 -7.66 4.50 10.54
N THR A 174 -7.64 4.78 11.85
CA THR A 174 -7.66 3.69 12.85
C THR A 174 -8.94 2.86 12.83
N LEU A 175 -10.11 3.48 12.61
CA LEU A 175 -11.39 2.75 12.49
C LEU A 175 -11.37 1.81 11.28
N THR A 176 -10.76 2.24 10.17
CA THR A 176 -10.51 1.42 8.98
C THR A 176 -9.67 0.18 9.35
N GLY A 177 -8.65 0.38 10.18
CA GLY A 177 -7.81 -0.72 10.67
C GLY A 177 -8.50 -1.68 11.63
N VAL A 178 -9.48 -1.21 12.40
CA VAL A 178 -10.31 -2.08 13.24
C VAL A 178 -11.11 -3.03 12.36
N ASP A 179 -11.80 -2.53 11.33
CA ASP A 179 -12.58 -3.37 10.44
C ASP A 179 -11.69 -4.34 9.67
N TRP A 180 -10.53 -3.91 9.17
CA TRP A 180 -9.54 -4.81 8.56
C TRP A 180 -9.04 -5.92 9.51
N LEU A 181 -8.99 -5.68 10.83
CA LEU A 181 -8.54 -6.66 11.82
C LEU A 181 -9.66 -7.54 12.40
N LYS A 182 -10.93 -7.15 12.25
CA LYS A 182 -12.12 -7.87 12.73
C LYS A 182 -12.35 -9.16 11.92
N GLY A 183 -11.52 -10.17 12.14
CA GLY A 183 -11.77 -11.56 11.75
C GLY A 183 -12.29 -12.39 12.93
N LYS A 184 -12.50 -13.71 12.73
CA LYS A 184 -12.76 -14.70 13.81
C LYS A 184 -11.57 -14.80 14.77
N THR A 185 -11.39 -13.80 15.63
CA THR A 185 -10.26 -13.71 16.56
C THR A 185 -10.75 -13.60 18.00
N LYS A 186 -9.92 -14.05 18.95
CA LYS A 186 -10.16 -13.96 20.40
C LYS A 186 -10.14 -12.53 20.97
N TRP A 187 -10.16 -11.51 20.11
CA TRP A 187 -9.88 -10.10 20.45
C TRP A 187 -11.02 -9.14 20.11
N SER A 188 -12.17 -9.67 19.71
CA SER A 188 -13.38 -8.89 19.39
C SER A 188 -13.74 -7.86 20.47
N GLU A 189 -13.55 -8.20 21.75
CA GLU A 189 -13.81 -7.28 22.88
C GLU A 189 -12.84 -6.07 22.92
N ARG A 190 -11.55 -6.28 22.66
CA ARG A 190 -10.55 -5.18 22.61
C ARG A 190 -10.85 -4.25 21.45
N PHE A 191 -11.15 -4.82 20.28
CA PHE A 191 -11.54 -4.04 19.10
C PHE A 191 -12.81 -3.22 19.33
N ALA A 192 -13.85 -3.82 19.93
CA ALA A 192 -15.09 -3.11 20.26
C ALA A 192 -14.85 -1.97 21.26
N THR A 193 -14.02 -2.20 22.28
CA THR A 193 -13.65 -1.19 23.27
C THR A 193 -12.90 -0.02 22.63
N PHE A 194 -11.90 -0.31 21.80
CA PHE A 194 -11.17 0.73 21.08
C PHE A 194 -12.07 1.49 20.11
N GLU A 195 -12.94 0.82 19.35
CA GLU A 195 -13.88 1.46 18.43
C GLU A 195 -14.78 2.46 19.17
N GLN A 196 -15.33 2.08 20.32
CA GLN A 196 -16.14 2.98 21.14
C GLN A 196 -15.35 4.22 21.57
N ASN A 197 -14.11 4.03 22.03
CA ASN A 197 -13.23 5.14 22.44
C ASN A 197 -12.85 6.04 21.27
N ALA A 198 -12.53 5.45 20.12
CA ALA A 198 -12.18 6.17 18.90
C ALA A 198 -13.36 7.03 18.41
N ARG A 199 -14.58 6.48 18.38
CA ARG A 199 -15.79 7.25 18.03
C ARG A 199 -16.08 8.37 19.05
N ALA A 200 -15.90 8.11 20.34
CA ALA A 200 -16.11 9.11 21.39
C ALA A 200 -15.08 10.25 21.36
N ALA A 201 -13.85 9.97 20.93
CA ALA A 201 -12.78 10.97 20.82
C ALA A 201 -13.05 12.06 19.78
N VAL A 202 -14.07 11.87 18.95
CA VAL A 202 -14.37 12.76 17.84
C VAL A 202 -15.89 12.97 17.67
N PRO A 203 -16.55 13.66 18.63
CA PRO A 203 -18.02 13.80 18.66
C PRO A 203 -18.62 14.54 17.45
N ARG A 204 -17.80 15.29 16.71
CA ARG A 204 -18.21 16.12 15.55
C ARG A 204 -18.04 15.41 14.20
N LEU A 205 -17.68 14.12 14.19
CA LEU A 205 -17.37 13.41 12.95
C LEU A 205 -18.60 13.03 12.11
N GLU A 206 -19.77 12.92 12.74
CA GLU A 206 -21.02 12.52 12.09
C GLU A 206 -21.97 13.70 11.85
N ASP A 207 -21.61 14.91 12.31
CA ASP A 207 -22.53 16.04 12.31
C ASP A 207 -22.40 16.91 11.03
N LYS A 208 -23.52 17.52 10.64
CA LYS A 208 -23.55 18.63 9.68
C LYS A 208 -22.90 19.91 10.27
N HIS A 209 -22.45 19.89 11.53
CA HIS A 209 -22.04 21.07 12.30
C HIS A 209 -20.52 21.29 12.35
N SER A 210 -19.72 20.30 11.94
CA SER A 210 -18.28 20.37 11.80
C SER A 210 -17.85 21.25 10.63
N GLY A 211 -18.78 21.52 9.71
CA GLY A 211 -18.55 22.32 8.50
C GLY A 211 -17.59 21.65 7.51
N LYS A 212 -17.21 20.38 7.72
CA LYS A 212 -16.30 19.61 6.86
C LYS A 212 -16.99 18.35 6.35
N ASP A 213 -17.05 18.18 5.03
CA ASP A 213 -17.55 16.95 4.42
C ASP A 213 -16.55 15.81 4.66
N ARG A 214 -17.03 14.73 5.28
CA ARG A 214 -16.27 13.51 5.54
C ARG A 214 -17.00 12.26 5.07
N SER A 215 -17.94 12.41 4.11
CA SER A 215 -18.68 11.29 3.50
C SER A 215 -17.74 10.23 2.97
N PHE A 216 -16.58 10.61 2.46
CA PHE A 216 -15.57 9.67 2.00
C PHE A 216 -15.15 8.63 3.06
N TRP A 217 -14.81 9.03 4.28
CA TRP A 217 -14.38 8.07 5.32
C TRP A 217 -15.50 7.11 5.69
N ARG A 218 -16.75 7.58 5.74
CA ARG A 218 -17.92 6.73 6.02
C ARG A 218 -18.18 5.74 4.88
N VAL A 219 -18.01 6.18 3.64
CA VAL A 219 -18.08 5.30 2.45
C VAL A 219 -16.97 4.25 2.48
N ALA A 220 -15.73 4.64 2.75
CA ALA A 220 -14.59 3.72 2.84
C ALA A 220 -14.79 2.65 3.93
N LEU A 221 -15.26 3.05 5.11
CA LEU A 221 -15.61 2.12 6.20
C LEU A 221 -16.73 1.16 5.78
N ALA A 222 -17.78 1.67 5.13
CA ALA A 222 -18.89 0.84 4.66
C ALA A 222 -18.45 -0.17 3.58
N TYR A 223 -17.54 0.22 2.68
CA TYR A 223 -16.95 -0.70 1.70
C TYR A 223 -16.17 -1.82 2.38
N LEU A 224 -15.28 -1.49 3.32
CA LEU A 224 -14.49 -2.51 4.03
C LEU A 224 -15.37 -3.44 4.85
N GLN A 225 -16.42 -2.90 5.48
CA GLN A 225 -17.42 -3.73 6.14
C GLN A 225 -18.11 -4.68 5.17
N ALA A 226 -18.49 -4.23 3.97
CA ALA A 226 -19.08 -5.08 2.94
C ALA A 226 -18.11 -6.17 2.45
N VAL A 227 -16.82 -5.85 2.26
CA VAL A 227 -15.77 -6.83 1.91
C VAL A 227 -15.61 -7.86 3.02
N ASN A 228 -15.49 -7.44 4.26
CA ASN A 228 -15.37 -8.35 5.41
C ASN A 228 -16.59 -9.26 5.50
N ASN A 229 -17.80 -8.72 5.37
CA ASN A 229 -19.02 -9.52 5.40
C ASN A 229 -19.04 -10.55 4.26
N THR A 230 -18.54 -10.17 3.08
CA THR A 230 -18.39 -11.08 1.93
C THR A 230 -17.42 -12.22 2.25
N GLU A 231 -16.25 -11.91 2.82
CA GLU A 231 -15.24 -12.90 3.25
C GLU A 231 -15.77 -13.86 4.33
N HIS A 232 -16.74 -13.42 5.14
CA HIS A 232 -17.34 -14.21 6.23
C HIS A 232 -18.70 -14.83 5.86
N ALA A 233 -19.22 -14.59 4.67
CA ALA A 233 -20.53 -15.07 4.24
C ALA A 233 -20.62 -16.61 4.22
N ARG A 234 -19.46 -17.27 4.04
CA ARG A 234 -19.29 -18.73 4.14
C ARG A 234 -17.83 -19.06 4.44
N GLU A 235 -17.54 -20.34 4.63
CA GLU A 235 -16.15 -20.82 4.66
C GLU A 235 -15.57 -20.83 3.24
N PHE A 236 -14.45 -20.14 3.05
CA PHE A 236 -13.64 -20.16 1.84
C PHE A 236 -12.35 -20.93 2.10
N THR A 237 -11.79 -21.54 1.06
CA THR A 237 -10.45 -22.13 1.10
C THR A 237 -9.51 -21.31 0.24
N ALA A 238 -8.24 -21.25 0.64
CA ALA A 238 -7.21 -20.55 -0.12
C ALA A 238 -6.07 -21.52 -0.45
N PRO A 239 -5.49 -21.45 -1.66
CA PRO A 239 -4.34 -22.26 -1.99
C PRO A 239 -3.09 -21.73 -1.29
N HIS A 240 -2.23 -22.65 -0.84
CA HIS A 240 -0.87 -22.33 -0.37
C HIS A 240 0.18 -22.39 -1.50
N HIS A 241 -0.26 -22.17 -2.74
CA HIS A 241 0.65 -21.99 -3.87
C HIS A 241 0.56 -20.55 -4.37
N SER A 242 1.61 -20.12 -5.05
CA SER A 242 1.84 -18.74 -5.40
C SER A 242 0.97 -18.16 -6.51
N TYR A 243 0.19 -18.94 -7.28
CA TYR A 243 -0.67 -18.40 -8.34
C TYR A 243 -2.13 -18.82 -8.19
N ILE A 244 -3.08 -17.86 -8.13
CA ILE A 244 -4.52 -18.13 -8.13
C ILE A 244 -5.08 -17.89 -9.53
N VAL A 245 -5.62 -18.95 -10.15
CA VAL A 245 -6.25 -18.85 -11.47
C VAL A 245 -7.64 -18.20 -11.35
N THR A 246 -7.74 -16.90 -11.64
CA THR A 246 -9.01 -16.17 -11.59
C THR A 246 -9.71 -16.06 -12.96
N ASN A 247 -8.97 -16.19 -14.07
CA ASN A 247 -9.42 -15.86 -15.44
C ASN A 247 -9.94 -14.42 -15.62
N MET A 248 -9.76 -13.55 -14.62
CA MET A 248 -10.14 -12.15 -14.71
C MET A 248 -9.19 -11.39 -15.61
N ASN A 249 -9.67 -10.31 -16.22
CA ASN A 249 -8.82 -9.41 -16.97
C ASN A 249 -7.74 -8.82 -16.02
N PRO A 250 -6.44 -8.91 -16.34
CA PRO A 250 -5.36 -8.31 -15.56
C PRO A 250 -5.58 -6.82 -15.25
N ASP A 251 -6.20 -6.05 -16.15
CA ASP A 251 -6.51 -4.64 -15.92
C ASP A 251 -7.47 -4.45 -14.73
N ILE A 252 -8.43 -5.37 -14.54
CA ILE A 252 -9.35 -5.34 -13.40
C ILE A 252 -8.61 -5.70 -12.11
N LEU A 253 -7.78 -6.75 -12.14
CA LEU A 253 -7.00 -7.18 -10.97
C LEU A 253 -6.06 -6.06 -10.49
N ILE A 254 -5.37 -5.39 -11.41
CA ILE A 254 -4.48 -4.27 -11.10
C ILE A 254 -5.27 -3.07 -10.55
N ALA A 255 -6.38 -2.70 -11.19
CA ALA A 255 -7.20 -1.57 -10.76
C ALA A 255 -7.80 -1.79 -9.37
N VAL A 256 -8.40 -2.96 -9.13
CA VAL A 256 -8.99 -3.34 -7.84
C VAL A 256 -7.96 -3.34 -6.74
N ARG A 257 -6.72 -3.77 -7.00
CA ARG A 257 -5.65 -3.69 -6.01
C ARG A 257 -5.36 -2.25 -5.56
N GLY A 258 -5.39 -1.29 -6.49
CA GLY A 258 -5.25 0.13 -6.16
C GLY A 258 -6.42 0.67 -5.32
N PHE A 259 -7.63 0.16 -5.51
CA PHE A 259 -8.83 0.59 -4.78
C PHE A 259 -8.93 -0.03 -3.38
N ASP A 260 -8.66 -1.33 -3.27
CA ASP A 260 -8.98 -2.19 -2.13
C ASP A 260 -8.10 -1.96 -0.90
N THR A 261 -6.83 -1.60 -1.08
CA THR A 261 -5.89 -1.41 0.05
C THR A 261 -5.67 0.04 0.41
N ILE A 262 -5.98 0.96 -0.51
CA ILE A 262 -5.29 2.26 -0.58
C ILE A 262 -6.21 3.43 -0.87
N GLY A 263 -7.32 3.21 -1.57
CA GLY A 263 -8.31 4.26 -1.83
C GLY A 263 -8.71 5.00 -0.54
N CYS A 264 -8.81 4.27 0.58
CA CYS A 264 -9.16 4.75 1.91
C CYS A 264 -8.28 5.91 2.43
N ALA A 265 -6.98 5.95 2.13
CA ALA A 265 -6.08 7.00 2.63
C ALA A 265 -6.03 8.24 1.73
N TYR A 266 -6.16 8.07 0.42
CA TYR A 266 -5.90 9.14 -0.56
C TYR A 266 -7.12 9.97 -0.91
N MET A 267 -8.30 9.39 -0.88
CA MET A 267 -9.52 10.11 -1.24
C MET A 267 -9.99 11.10 -0.15
N CYS A 268 -9.30 11.16 1.00
CA CYS A 268 -9.57 12.13 2.07
C CYS A 268 -9.06 13.56 1.80
N SER A 269 -8.12 13.74 0.85
CA SER A 269 -7.52 15.06 0.57
C SER A 269 -8.08 15.75 -0.69
N ASP A 270 -8.52 15.03 -1.73
CA ASP A 270 -8.93 15.68 -2.99
C ASP A 270 -9.93 14.87 -3.86
N GLY A 271 -10.58 13.82 -3.32
CA GLY A 271 -11.79 13.15 -3.84
C GLY A 271 -11.84 12.67 -5.31
N ALA A 272 -11.74 13.58 -6.29
CA ALA A 272 -11.90 13.37 -7.72
C ALA A 272 -10.57 13.33 -8.52
N THR A 273 -9.47 13.92 -8.01
CA THR A 273 -8.21 14.01 -8.79
C THR A 273 -7.42 12.70 -8.90
N TYR A 274 -7.85 11.63 -8.23
CA TYR A 274 -7.11 10.37 -8.12
C TYR A 274 -7.46 9.32 -9.18
N LEU A 275 -8.51 9.55 -9.96
CA LEU A 275 -8.97 8.62 -11.00
C LEU A 275 -8.49 9.01 -12.40
N ASP A 276 -7.64 10.03 -12.48
CA ASP A 276 -6.83 10.24 -13.68
C ASP A 276 -5.67 9.22 -13.73
N GLY A 277 -5.06 9.05 -14.91
CA GLY A 277 -3.97 8.09 -15.10
C GLY A 277 -2.86 8.22 -14.04
N PRO A 278 -2.32 9.43 -13.80
CA PRO A 278 -1.38 9.71 -12.72
C PRO A 278 -1.82 9.24 -11.33
N GLY A 279 -3.07 9.53 -10.93
CA GLY A 279 -3.60 9.15 -9.62
C GLY A 279 -3.74 7.64 -9.47
N MET A 280 -4.21 6.94 -10.51
CA MET A 280 -4.32 5.49 -10.52
C MET A 280 -2.97 4.81 -10.38
N ASP A 281 -1.96 5.26 -11.14
CA ASP A 281 -0.60 4.72 -11.04
C ASP A 281 -0.03 4.92 -9.63
N SER A 282 -0.32 6.05 -8.98
CA SER A 282 0.14 6.28 -7.61
C SER A 282 -0.58 5.39 -6.59
N LEU A 283 -1.89 5.16 -6.71
CA LEU A 283 -2.61 4.20 -5.86
C LEU A 283 -2.01 2.79 -5.98
N ILE A 284 -1.79 2.32 -7.21
CA ILE A 284 -1.15 1.03 -7.48
C ILE A 284 0.28 1.01 -6.93
N GLY A 285 1.04 2.09 -7.14
CA GLY A 285 2.43 2.24 -6.71
C GLY A 285 2.62 2.15 -5.20
N SER A 286 1.61 2.54 -4.42
CA SER A 286 1.62 2.28 -2.97
C SER A 286 1.16 0.87 -2.57
N ALA A 287 0.46 0.10 -3.42
CA ALA A 287 -0.03 -1.24 -3.04
C ALA A 287 1.01 -2.32 -3.30
N VAL A 288 1.60 -2.28 -4.49
CA VAL A 288 2.51 -3.34 -4.98
C VAL A 288 3.70 -3.58 -4.03
N PRO A 289 4.32 -2.58 -3.39
CA PRO A 289 5.40 -2.83 -2.44
C PRO A 289 4.98 -3.72 -1.27
N ASN A 290 3.74 -3.62 -0.78
CA ASN A 290 3.23 -4.54 0.23
C ASN A 290 3.05 -5.94 -0.32
N ASP A 291 2.53 -6.07 -1.55
CA ASP A 291 2.32 -7.39 -2.15
C ASP A 291 3.64 -8.14 -2.35
N VAL A 292 4.70 -7.42 -2.73
CA VAL A 292 6.06 -7.98 -2.83
C VAL A 292 6.57 -8.45 -1.47
N MET A 293 6.43 -7.62 -0.44
CA MET A 293 6.93 -7.92 0.92
C MET A 293 6.09 -8.99 1.63
N ASP A 294 4.80 -9.06 1.38
CA ASP A 294 3.86 -9.99 2.02
C ASP A 294 3.74 -11.31 1.27
N PHE A 295 4.32 -11.45 0.07
CA PHE A 295 4.02 -12.58 -0.81
C PHE A 295 4.19 -13.95 -0.14
N HIS A 296 5.27 -14.13 0.63
CA HIS A 296 5.49 -15.34 1.43
C HIS A 296 4.38 -15.54 2.47
N THR A 297 4.14 -14.52 3.30
CA THR A 297 3.18 -14.58 4.40
C THR A 297 1.77 -14.79 3.88
N ASP A 298 1.35 -14.08 2.83
CA ASP A 298 0.03 -14.18 2.21
C ASP A 298 -0.25 -15.57 1.64
N ILE A 299 0.77 -16.26 1.13
CA ILE A 299 0.63 -17.66 0.73
C ILE A 299 0.40 -18.56 1.96
N LEU A 300 1.13 -18.35 3.05
CA LEU A 300 1.03 -19.19 4.25
C LEU A 300 -0.26 -18.92 5.05
N THR A 301 -0.73 -17.68 5.09
CA THR A 301 -1.96 -17.29 5.79
C THR A 301 -3.22 -17.48 4.94
N GLY A 302 -3.05 -17.68 3.63
CA GLY A 302 -4.16 -17.85 2.70
C GLY A 302 -4.80 -16.53 2.24
N GLU A 303 -4.12 -15.40 2.41
CA GLU A 303 -4.57 -14.10 1.91
C GLU A 303 -4.62 -14.10 0.37
N THR A 304 -5.79 -13.84 -0.20
CA THR A 304 -6.06 -14.10 -1.62
C THR A 304 -5.85 -12.87 -2.51
N ARG A 305 -5.85 -11.66 -1.93
CA ARG A 305 -5.91 -10.37 -2.64
C ARG A 305 -4.54 -9.75 -2.98
N ASN A 306 -3.47 -10.55 -2.92
CA ASN A 306 -2.11 -10.12 -3.28
C ASN A 306 -1.91 -10.15 -4.81
N LEU A 307 -1.45 -9.06 -5.42
CA LEU A 307 -1.40 -8.96 -6.88
C LEU A 307 -0.38 -9.89 -7.53
N LEU A 308 0.74 -10.21 -6.85
CA LEU A 308 1.76 -11.09 -7.41
C LEU A 308 1.18 -12.48 -7.67
N ARG A 309 0.39 -13.00 -6.72
CA ARG A 309 -0.29 -14.29 -6.90
C ARG A 309 -1.45 -14.28 -7.88
N LEU A 310 -1.98 -13.11 -8.22
CA LEU A 310 -3.10 -13.00 -9.15
C LEU A 310 -2.63 -12.82 -10.60
N LEU A 311 -1.43 -12.27 -10.81
CA LEU A 311 -0.91 -11.96 -12.15
C LEU A 311 0.14 -12.93 -12.67
N TYR A 312 0.99 -13.49 -11.81
CA TYR A 312 2.19 -14.18 -12.26
C TYR A 312 2.07 -15.70 -12.03
N PRO A 313 2.02 -16.52 -13.10
CA PRO A 313 1.86 -17.96 -12.97
C PRO A 313 3.12 -18.65 -12.47
N ASN A 314 2.90 -19.78 -11.79
CA ASN A 314 3.96 -20.66 -11.28
C ASN A 314 4.62 -21.49 -12.38
N GLY A 315 5.75 -22.13 -12.05
CA GLY A 315 6.42 -23.09 -12.93
C GLY A 315 7.34 -22.43 -13.96
N GLN A 316 7.60 -21.13 -13.81
CA GLN A 316 8.64 -20.42 -14.53
C GLN A 316 10.01 -20.89 -14.04
N ASN A 317 10.99 -21.05 -14.93
CA ASN A 317 12.37 -21.21 -14.52
C ASN A 317 12.86 -19.94 -13.79
N ILE A 318 13.98 -20.03 -13.07
CA ILE A 318 14.47 -18.92 -12.25
C ILE A 318 14.84 -17.71 -13.10
N GLU A 319 15.32 -17.92 -14.33
CA GLU A 319 15.67 -16.86 -15.27
C GLU A 319 14.46 -16.01 -15.65
N ASN A 320 13.33 -16.66 -15.95
CA ASN A 320 12.07 -15.99 -16.27
C ASN A 320 11.49 -15.30 -15.03
N SER A 321 11.52 -15.94 -13.87
CA SER A 321 11.06 -15.32 -12.62
C SER A 321 11.89 -14.09 -12.25
N ILE A 322 13.20 -14.13 -12.47
CA ILE A 322 14.08 -12.96 -12.33
C ILE A 322 13.64 -11.86 -13.29
N ALA A 323 13.46 -12.15 -14.58
CA ALA A 323 13.03 -11.14 -15.56
C ALA A 323 11.67 -10.50 -15.19
N THR A 324 10.71 -11.32 -14.73
CA THR A 324 9.42 -10.86 -14.21
C THR A 324 9.61 -9.90 -13.04
N MET A 325 10.35 -10.30 -12.00
CA MET A 325 10.54 -9.48 -10.81
C MET A 325 11.42 -8.25 -11.05
N SER A 326 12.37 -8.30 -11.98
CA SER A 326 13.13 -7.14 -12.46
C SER A 326 12.21 -6.11 -13.11
N THR A 327 11.23 -6.56 -13.90
CA THR A 327 10.26 -5.69 -14.57
C THR A 327 9.30 -5.06 -13.56
N VAL A 328 8.84 -5.84 -12.57
CA VAL A 328 8.03 -5.33 -11.44
C VAL A 328 8.79 -4.25 -10.67
N LEU A 329 10.05 -4.53 -10.30
CA LEU A 329 10.91 -3.57 -9.61
C LEU A 329 11.11 -2.29 -10.44
N SER A 330 11.43 -2.43 -11.72
CA SER A 330 11.61 -1.28 -12.61
C SER A 330 10.36 -0.42 -12.71
N GLY A 331 9.18 -1.03 -12.87
CA GLY A 331 7.92 -0.29 -12.96
C GLY A 331 7.66 0.54 -11.72
N MET A 332 7.86 -0.05 -10.53
CA MET A 332 7.68 0.66 -9.26
C MET A 332 8.69 1.79 -9.07
N LEU A 333 9.96 1.56 -9.41
CA LEU A 333 10.98 2.61 -9.36
C LEU A 333 10.65 3.74 -10.33
N CYS A 334 10.24 3.43 -11.56
CA CYS A 334 9.82 4.43 -12.54
C CYS A 334 8.62 5.27 -12.05
N GLU A 335 7.62 4.68 -11.40
CA GLU A 335 6.49 5.44 -10.86
C GLU A 335 6.91 6.33 -9.68
N LEU A 336 7.75 5.83 -8.76
CA LEU A 336 8.32 6.65 -7.68
C LEU A 336 9.13 7.83 -8.23
N PHE A 337 9.94 7.55 -9.25
CA PHE A 337 10.75 8.53 -9.96
C PHE A 337 9.90 9.58 -10.68
N ARG A 338 8.85 9.15 -11.38
CA ARG A 338 7.89 10.04 -12.02
C ARG A 338 7.14 10.88 -10.99
N GLY A 339 6.70 10.28 -9.88
CA GLY A 339 6.12 10.97 -8.72
C GLY A 339 6.99 12.13 -8.26
N HIS A 340 8.26 11.86 -7.97
CA HIS A 340 9.22 12.90 -7.56
C HIS A 340 9.50 13.96 -8.63
N LYS A 341 9.57 13.58 -9.91
CA LYS A 341 9.75 14.54 -11.02
C LYS A 341 8.54 15.47 -11.14
N ARG A 342 7.32 14.92 -11.07
CA ARG A 342 6.05 15.68 -11.08
C ARG A 342 6.01 16.67 -9.90
N ALA A 343 6.37 16.21 -8.70
CA ALA A 343 6.46 17.03 -7.50
C ALA A 343 7.37 18.24 -7.67
N ARG A 344 8.61 17.98 -8.08
CA ARG A 344 9.70 18.93 -7.92
C ARG A 344 9.79 19.93 -9.08
N PHE A 345 9.38 19.53 -10.28
CA PHE A 345 9.54 20.35 -11.48
C PHE A 345 8.25 20.58 -12.25
N GLY A 346 7.21 19.77 -12.00
CA GLY A 346 5.93 19.89 -12.69
C GLY A 346 5.00 20.95 -12.08
N GLY A 347 5.38 21.56 -10.95
CA GLY A 347 4.51 22.49 -10.22
C GLY A 347 3.21 21.86 -9.71
N ARG A 348 3.09 20.51 -9.75
CA ARG A 348 1.98 19.76 -9.17
C ARG A 348 2.38 19.35 -7.76
N GLU A 349 2.00 20.17 -6.78
CA GLU A 349 1.93 19.75 -5.37
C GLU A 349 0.52 19.21 -5.09
N ASP A 350 0.16 18.08 -5.72
CA ASP A 350 -1.01 17.31 -5.28
C ASP A 350 -0.53 16.07 -4.51
N GLY A 351 -1.36 15.56 -3.58
CA GLY A 351 -1.03 14.45 -2.68
C GLY A 351 -0.69 13.12 -3.37
N ARG A 352 -0.54 13.07 -4.69
CA ARG A 352 -0.22 11.90 -5.50
C ARG A 352 1.25 11.48 -5.38
N ILE A 353 2.14 12.41 -5.05
CA ILE A 353 3.57 12.13 -4.75
C ILE A 353 3.69 11.27 -3.49
N ALA A 354 2.77 11.50 -2.56
CA ALA A 354 2.69 10.77 -1.32
C ALA A 354 2.15 9.35 -1.51
N ALA A 355 1.35 9.14 -2.56
CA ALA A 355 0.87 7.86 -3.07
C ALA A 355 1.93 7.03 -3.79
N THR A 356 2.92 7.66 -4.41
CA THR A 356 4.00 6.90 -5.05
C THR A 356 5.09 6.40 -4.10
N SER A 357 4.99 6.71 -2.79
CA SER A 357 5.95 6.23 -1.79
C SER A 357 5.61 4.79 -1.42
N PRO A 358 6.62 3.93 -1.27
CA PRO A 358 6.40 2.60 -0.74
C PRO A 358 5.93 2.78 0.70
N PRO A 359 4.80 2.18 1.04
CA PRO A 359 4.23 2.28 2.37
C PRO A 359 5.21 1.83 3.44
N TYR A 360 4.80 2.07 4.68
CA TYR A 360 5.05 1.37 5.95
C TYR A 360 5.49 -0.12 5.95
N SER A 361 5.97 -0.70 4.86
CA SER A 361 6.16 -2.13 4.69
C SER A 361 7.18 -2.74 5.67
N PHE A 362 8.12 -1.92 6.15
CA PHE A 362 9.10 -2.30 7.17
C PHE A 362 8.71 -1.87 8.59
N CYS A 363 7.50 -1.32 8.75
CA CYS A 363 6.98 -0.81 10.03
C CYS A 363 5.95 -1.78 10.65
N ARG A 364 5.68 -2.91 10.00
CA ARG A 364 4.66 -3.88 10.39
C ARG A 364 5.35 -5.12 10.94
N ALA A 365 5.14 -5.43 12.22
CA ALA A 365 5.61 -6.69 12.80
C ALA A 365 4.60 -7.84 12.68
N ARG A 366 3.37 -7.58 12.23
CA ARG A 366 2.37 -8.65 11.99
C ARG A 366 2.87 -9.66 10.94
N HIS A 367 3.49 -10.75 11.42
CA HIS A 367 3.89 -11.98 10.72
C HIS A 367 4.88 -11.84 9.58
N ARG A 368 5.35 -10.63 9.34
CA ARG A 368 6.30 -10.39 8.28
C ARG A 368 7.66 -10.95 8.60
N LYS A 369 8.02 -11.06 9.90
CA LYS A 369 9.33 -11.53 10.39
C LYS A 369 10.40 -11.26 9.34
N ILE A 370 10.51 -9.98 8.95
CA ILE A 370 10.97 -9.57 7.62
C ILE A 370 12.34 -10.18 7.34
N PHE A 371 13.21 -10.02 8.34
CA PHE A 371 14.56 -10.52 8.26
C PHE A 371 14.64 -12.02 8.57
N GLU A 372 13.73 -12.58 9.36
CA GLU A 372 13.61 -14.05 9.55
C GLU A 372 13.22 -14.77 8.25
N ILE A 373 12.30 -14.21 7.46
CA ILE A 373 11.97 -14.72 6.12
C ILE A 373 13.21 -14.62 5.24
N LEU A 374 13.87 -13.46 5.19
CA LEU A 374 15.10 -13.31 4.41
C LEU A 374 16.17 -14.33 4.84
N GLU A 375 16.32 -14.58 6.14
CA GLU A 375 17.21 -15.61 6.67
C GLU A 375 16.87 -17.00 6.12
N ALA A 376 15.60 -17.39 6.16
CA ALA A 376 15.15 -18.67 5.63
C ALA A 376 15.51 -18.85 4.14
N TYR A 377 15.27 -17.83 3.31
CA TYR A 377 15.59 -17.91 1.88
C TYR A 377 17.10 -17.86 1.62
N ILE A 378 17.85 -17.03 2.34
CA ILE A 378 19.32 -16.95 2.21
C ILE A 378 19.96 -18.29 2.59
N ALA A 379 19.47 -18.95 3.64
CA ALA A 379 19.99 -20.24 4.10
C ALA A 379 19.70 -21.38 3.09
N ASN A 380 18.54 -21.36 2.43
CA ASN A 380 18.14 -22.41 1.48
C ASN A 380 18.71 -22.21 0.06
N TYR A 381 19.07 -20.98 -0.32
CA TYR A 381 19.50 -20.65 -1.68
C TYR A 381 20.86 -19.95 -1.69
N PRO A 382 21.98 -20.67 -1.91
CA PRO A 382 23.32 -20.07 -1.94
C PRO A 382 23.50 -18.95 -2.99
N LYS A 383 22.72 -18.99 -4.07
CA LYS A 383 22.71 -17.97 -5.14
C LYS A 383 21.82 -16.75 -4.83
N PHE A 384 21.22 -16.66 -3.64
CA PHE A 384 20.25 -15.62 -3.31
C PHE A 384 20.77 -14.21 -3.61
N TRP A 385 22.00 -13.89 -3.17
CA TRP A 385 22.57 -12.57 -3.40
C TRP A 385 22.95 -12.34 -4.87
N ASP A 386 23.43 -13.36 -5.59
CA ASP A 386 23.71 -13.25 -7.02
C ASP A 386 22.43 -12.91 -7.80
N TRP A 387 21.33 -13.59 -7.51
CA TRP A 387 20.01 -13.30 -8.10
C TRP A 387 19.49 -11.92 -7.69
N THR A 388 19.73 -11.50 -6.45
CA THR A 388 19.33 -10.16 -5.97
C THR A 388 20.02 -9.05 -6.77
N TRP A 389 21.33 -9.18 -6.99
CA TRP A 389 22.09 -8.22 -7.80
C TRP A 389 21.69 -8.29 -9.27
N GLN A 390 21.41 -9.48 -9.80
CA GLN A 390 20.89 -9.64 -11.17
C GLN A 390 19.54 -8.94 -11.36
N ILE A 391 18.61 -9.10 -10.41
CA ILE A 391 17.30 -8.42 -10.45
C ILE A 391 17.50 -6.90 -10.41
N TYR A 392 18.36 -6.43 -9.51
CA TYR A 392 18.68 -5.00 -9.38
C TYR A 392 19.25 -4.41 -10.69
N ASP A 393 20.26 -5.06 -11.28
CA ASP A 393 20.92 -4.57 -12.49
C ASP A 393 19.96 -4.58 -13.68
N GLN A 394 19.16 -5.63 -13.85
CA GLN A 394 18.15 -5.70 -14.91
C GLN A 394 17.03 -4.67 -14.73
N ALA A 395 16.60 -4.40 -13.50
CA ALA A 395 15.63 -3.35 -13.22
C ALA A 395 16.22 -1.96 -13.50
N LYS A 396 17.47 -1.72 -13.08
CA LYS A 396 18.20 -0.48 -13.32
C LYS A 396 18.40 -0.21 -14.81
N ASP A 397 18.65 -1.24 -15.61
CA ASP A 397 18.79 -1.13 -17.08
C ASP A 397 17.50 -0.68 -17.78
N GLN A 398 16.34 -0.96 -17.17
CA GLN A 398 15.04 -0.52 -17.67
C GLN A 398 14.68 0.92 -17.28
N ILE A 399 15.47 1.57 -16.41
CA ILE A 399 15.31 2.99 -16.03
C ILE A 399 15.83 3.90 -17.16
N THR A 400 15.03 3.97 -18.20
CA THR A 400 15.24 4.75 -19.43
C THR A 400 14.16 5.83 -19.57
N GLU A 401 14.25 6.71 -20.56
CA GLU A 401 13.15 7.66 -20.84
C GLU A 401 11.84 6.91 -21.13
N ALA A 402 11.88 5.83 -21.93
CA ALA A 402 10.70 5.01 -22.20
C ALA A 402 10.16 4.34 -20.94
N GLY A 403 11.03 3.85 -20.04
CA GLY A 403 10.61 3.29 -18.76
C GLY A 403 9.97 4.35 -17.85
N LEU A 404 10.49 5.57 -17.82
CA LEU A 404 9.90 6.68 -17.06
C LEU A 404 8.58 7.18 -17.65
N ASP A 405 8.36 7.01 -18.95
CA ASP A 405 7.11 7.36 -19.63
C ASP A 405 6.06 6.23 -19.59
N GLU A 406 6.46 4.99 -19.30
CA GLU A 406 5.57 3.81 -19.23
C GLU A 406 4.72 3.81 -17.94
N PRO A 407 3.37 3.91 -18.02
CA PRO A 407 2.50 3.78 -16.85
C PRO A 407 2.74 2.51 -16.04
N LEU A 408 2.58 2.55 -14.71
CA LEU A 408 2.85 1.40 -13.84
C LEU A 408 2.01 0.18 -14.21
N VAL A 409 0.73 0.39 -14.54
CA VAL A 409 -0.15 -0.69 -15.05
C VAL A 409 0.44 -1.40 -16.27
N ASN A 410 1.11 -0.68 -17.16
CA ASN A 410 1.73 -1.25 -18.35
C ASN A 410 2.99 -2.03 -17.99
N ALA A 411 3.81 -1.54 -17.06
CA ALA A 411 4.97 -2.27 -16.56
C ALA A 411 4.57 -3.60 -15.90
N LEU A 412 3.50 -3.61 -15.08
CA LEU A 412 2.98 -4.83 -14.45
C LEU A 412 2.47 -5.84 -15.50
N LYS A 413 1.79 -5.38 -16.56
CA LYS A 413 1.37 -6.25 -17.67
C LYS A 413 2.55 -6.74 -18.50
N ARG A 414 3.55 -5.88 -18.70
CA ARG A 414 4.80 -6.24 -19.36
C ARG A 414 5.57 -7.29 -18.58
N ALA A 415 5.51 -7.30 -17.26
CA ALA A 415 6.09 -8.37 -16.46
C ALA A 415 5.45 -9.75 -16.72
N ILE A 416 4.18 -9.80 -17.14
CA ILE A 416 3.50 -11.07 -17.51
C ILE A 416 4.09 -11.68 -18.78
N ASN A 417 4.35 -10.84 -19.79
CA ASN A 417 4.73 -11.30 -21.14
C ASN A 417 6.20 -11.01 -21.48
N GLN A 418 6.92 -10.34 -20.60
CA GLN A 418 8.33 -9.97 -20.70
C GLN A 418 8.68 -9.25 -22.01
N THR A 419 7.73 -8.47 -22.54
CA THR A 419 7.97 -7.66 -23.74
C THR A 419 9.05 -6.61 -23.46
N ALA A 420 9.85 -6.31 -24.48
CA ALA A 420 10.91 -5.32 -24.36
C ALA A 420 10.34 -3.90 -24.26
N LEU A 421 11.01 -3.03 -23.49
CA LEU A 421 10.78 -1.59 -23.57
C LEU A 421 11.23 -1.06 -24.93
N SER A 422 10.65 0.06 -25.35
CA SER A 422 11.15 0.79 -26.52
C SER A 422 12.56 1.32 -26.25
N ASP A 423 13.42 1.23 -27.25
CA ASP A 423 14.79 1.74 -27.16
C ASP A 423 14.80 3.23 -26.82
N SER A 424 15.48 3.58 -25.72
CA SER A 424 15.63 4.98 -25.31
C SER A 424 16.85 5.15 -24.41
N LYS A 425 17.22 6.41 -24.16
CA LYS A 425 18.42 6.73 -23.37
C LYS A 425 18.19 6.37 -21.90
N ARG A 426 19.26 5.89 -21.24
CA ARG A 426 19.29 5.71 -19.79
C ARG A 426 19.08 7.04 -19.09
N ASN A 427 18.30 7.01 -18.01
CA ASN A 427 18.02 8.17 -17.20
C ASN A 427 18.81 8.09 -15.88
N ASN A 428 19.61 9.12 -15.60
CA ASN A 428 20.47 9.19 -14.41
C ASN A 428 19.91 10.11 -13.30
N PHE A 429 18.64 10.52 -13.40
CA PHE A 429 18.06 11.51 -12.49
C PHE A 429 18.08 11.04 -11.03
N PHE A 430 17.96 9.73 -10.79
CA PHE A 430 17.89 9.13 -9.45
C PHE A 430 19.20 8.47 -9.00
N ARG A 431 20.34 9.05 -9.40
CA ARG A 431 21.67 8.54 -9.00
C ARG A 431 21.81 8.35 -7.49
N GLU A 432 21.28 9.29 -6.69
CA GLU A 432 21.33 9.21 -5.22
C GLU A 432 20.65 7.94 -4.67
N TYR A 433 19.58 7.44 -5.31
CA TYR A 433 18.94 6.18 -4.92
C TYR A 433 19.88 4.99 -5.14
N PHE A 434 20.49 4.90 -6.32
CA PHE A 434 21.44 3.83 -6.63
C PHE A 434 22.67 3.89 -5.74
N GLU A 435 23.16 5.08 -5.41
CA GLU A 435 24.28 5.24 -4.48
C GLU A 435 23.98 4.70 -3.07
N ILE A 436 22.74 4.80 -2.58
CA ILE A 436 22.35 4.23 -1.28
C ILE A 436 22.49 2.70 -1.28
N ILE A 437 22.20 2.06 -2.41
CA ILE A 437 22.24 0.59 -2.55
C ILE A 437 23.65 0.10 -2.84
N GLU A 438 24.39 0.79 -3.71
CA GLU A 438 25.69 0.35 -4.22
C GLU A 438 26.84 0.66 -3.26
N LYS A 439 26.76 1.75 -2.50
CA LYS A 439 27.81 2.11 -1.53
C LYS A 439 27.63 1.25 -0.27
N ARG A 440 28.37 0.13 -0.23
CA ARG A 440 28.40 -0.85 0.88
C ARG A 440 28.81 -0.26 2.22
N GLU A 441 29.56 0.85 2.20
CA GLU A 441 29.88 1.63 3.38
C GLU A 441 28.70 2.57 3.65
N GLY A 442 27.93 2.29 4.71
CA GLY A 442 26.80 3.13 5.11
C GLY A 442 27.17 4.60 5.11
N GLN A 443 26.21 5.48 4.78
CA GLN A 443 26.46 6.91 4.61
C GLN A 443 27.37 7.48 5.73
N PRO A 444 28.36 8.33 5.37
CA PRO A 444 29.38 8.79 6.31
C PRO A 444 28.74 9.33 7.59
N GLN A 445 29.27 8.94 8.75
CA GLN A 445 28.83 9.40 10.06
C GLN A 445 28.82 10.93 10.10
N GLY A 446 27.64 11.53 10.03
CA GLY A 446 27.44 12.98 10.06
C GLY A 446 26.39 13.40 11.08
N LYS A 447 26.36 14.69 11.43
CA LYS A 447 25.28 15.29 12.24
C LYS A 447 23.92 15.32 11.50
N GLN A 448 23.89 14.93 10.23
CA GLN A 448 22.73 14.91 9.34
C GLN A 448 22.76 13.66 8.45
N ASN A 449 21.80 12.76 8.60
CA ASN A 449 21.65 11.54 7.77
C ASN A 449 20.33 11.62 7.00
N LEU A 450 20.38 11.48 5.68
CA LEU A 450 19.21 11.64 4.80
C LEU A 450 18.36 12.90 5.09
N GLY A 451 19.00 13.99 5.54
CA GLY A 451 18.31 15.24 5.88
C GLY A 451 17.79 15.36 7.33
N VAL A 452 17.88 14.30 8.13
CA VAL A 452 17.45 14.24 9.54
C VAL A 452 18.62 14.49 10.48
N GLN A 453 18.41 15.28 11.54
CA GLN A 453 19.46 15.71 12.47
C GLN A 453 19.19 15.22 13.91
N GLY A 454 20.21 15.31 14.76
CA GLY A 454 20.10 15.00 16.19
C GLY A 454 19.84 13.52 16.46
N GLU A 455 19.02 13.21 17.47
CA GLU A 455 18.70 11.83 17.86
C GLU A 455 17.96 11.05 16.76
N LEU A 456 17.03 11.69 16.05
CA LEU A 456 16.36 11.07 14.91
C LEU A 456 17.33 10.76 13.77
N GLY A 457 18.33 11.62 13.56
CA GLY A 457 19.40 11.38 12.58
C GLY A 457 20.28 10.19 12.93
N LYS A 458 20.47 9.90 14.23
CA LYS A 458 21.16 8.67 14.70
C LYS A 458 20.32 7.43 14.43
N ILE A 459 19.01 7.47 14.71
CA ILE A 459 18.11 6.35 14.42
C ILE A 459 18.11 6.01 12.93
N VAL A 460 17.98 7.00 12.04
CA VAL A 460 18.04 6.79 10.59
C VAL A 460 19.35 6.12 10.16
N HIS A 461 20.48 6.52 10.76
CA HIS A 461 21.78 5.89 10.49
C HIS A 461 21.85 4.44 10.98
N GLU A 462 21.33 4.16 12.19
CA GLU A 462 21.28 2.82 12.75
C GLU A 462 20.40 1.88 11.92
N ILE A 463 19.23 2.35 11.46
CA ILE A 463 18.36 1.62 10.54
C ILE A 463 19.10 1.34 9.23
N ASN A 464 19.72 2.37 8.62
CA ASN A 464 20.46 2.20 7.38
C ASN A 464 21.62 1.18 7.51
N SER A 465 22.36 1.24 8.62
CA SER A 465 23.44 0.29 8.93
C SER A 465 22.92 -1.13 9.07
N LEU A 466 21.80 -1.31 9.77
CA LEU A 466 21.15 -2.61 9.95
C LEU A 466 20.71 -3.19 8.60
N TRP A 467 19.97 -2.40 7.81
CA TRP A 467 19.33 -2.83 6.57
C TRP A 467 20.27 -2.98 5.37
N HIS A 468 21.52 -2.48 5.44
CA HIS A 468 22.51 -2.62 4.38
C HIS A 468 23.79 -3.33 4.84
N ALA A 469 24.58 -2.67 5.68
CA ALA A 469 25.92 -3.13 6.00
C ALA A 469 25.89 -4.43 6.79
N GLN A 470 25.07 -4.49 7.84
CA GLN A 470 24.95 -5.69 8.66
C GLN A 470 24.20 -6.81 7.92
N LEU A 471 23.19 -6.46 7.10
CA LEU A 471 22.46 -7.44 6.29
C LEU A 471 23.38 -8.23 5.34
N LEU A 472 24.38 -7.58 4.75
CA LEU A 472 25.36 -8.22 3.86
C LEU A 472 26.53 -8.89 4.59
N SER A 473 26.63 -8.75 5.91
CA SER A 473 27.78 -9.25 6.66
C SER A 473 27.83 -10.78 6.65
N SER A 474 29.02 -11.36 6.48
CA SER A 474 29.22 -12.82 6.47
C SER A 474 29.28 -13.43 7.89
N ASP A 475 29.33 -12.62 8.93
CA ASP A 475 29.48 -13.04 10.34
C ASP A 475 28.15 -13.24 11.08
N LYS A 476 27.01 -13.08 10.39
CA LYS A 476 25.68 -13.30 10.97
C LYS A 476 25.55 -14.75 11.46
N LYS A 477 25.07 -14.90 12.70
CA LYS A 477 24.79 -16.21 13.31
C LYS A 477 23.35 -16.65 13.01
N PRO A 478 23.05 -17.95 12.97
CA PRO A 478 21.67 -18.44 12.84
C PRO A 478 20.74 -17.78 13.88
N GLY A 479 19.55 -17.39 13.45
CA GLY A 479 18.61 -16.57 14.22
C GLY A 479 18.82 -15.07 14.03
N TRP A 480 19.73 -14.63 13.15
CA TRP A 480 19.98 -13.21 12.92
C TRP A 480 18.77 -12.46 12.39
N GLY A 481 17.88 -13.12 11.65
CA GLY A 481 16.70 -12.50 11.08
C GLY A 481 15.77 -12.00 12.17
N HIS A 482 15.55 -12.84 13.18
CA HIS A 482 14.79 -12.50 14.37
C HIS A 482 15.38 -11.29 15.13
N ASP A 483 16.70 -11.28 15.34
CA ASP A 483 17.40 -10.17 16.00
C ASP A 483 17.28 -8.87 15.19
N PHE A 484 17.30 -8.97 13.85
CA PHE A 484 17.15 -7.82 12.96
C PHE A 484 15.75 -7.24 13.02
N ASP A 485 14.72 -8.08 13.05
CA ASP A 485 13.33 -7.64 13.21
C ASP A 485 13.16 -6.87 14.52
N GLU A 486 13.59 -7.44 15.66
CA GLU A 486 13.46 -6.77 16.96
C GLU A 486 14.20 -5.43 17.03
N ARG A 487 15.41 -5.37 16.46
CA ARG A 487 16.21 -4.13 16.44
C ARG A 487 15.59 -3.07 15.52
N SER A 488 15.08 -3.49 14.36
CA SER A 488 14.40 -2.61 13.41
C SER A 488 13.15 -1.99 14.05
N ASP A 489 12.33 -2.82 14.69
CA ASP A 489 11.13 -2.40 15.40
C ASP A 489 11.45 -1.45 16.56
N ALA A 490 12.45 -1.80 17.39
CA ALA A 490 12.86 -0.96 18.50
C ALA A 490 13.34 0.43 18.05
N LEU A 491 14.06 0.51 16.93
CA LEU A 491 14.51 1.78 16.34
C LEU A 491 13.31 2.63 15.88
N LEU A 492 12.33 2.01 15.24
CA LEU A 492 11.10 2.68 14.81
C LEU A 492 10.27 3.16 16.01
N GLY A 493 10.12 2.34 17.05
CA GLY A 493 9.40 2.71 18.28
C GLY A 493 10.05 3.90 18.99
N ARG A 494 11.38 3.87 19.13
CA ARG A 494 12.17 4.97 19.71
C ARG A 494 12.01 6.27 18.92
N ALA A 495 11.91 6.21 17.59
CA ALA A 495 11.63 7.40 16.79
C ALA A 495 10.25 8.00 17.12
N GLY A 496 9.22 7.15 17.28
CA GLY A 496 7.90 7.57 17.72
C GLY A 496 7.89 8.24 19.10
N GLU A 497 8.66 7.72 20.06
CA GLU A 497 8.81 8.32 21.40
C GLU A 497 9.50 9.69 21.36
N ILE A 498 10.58 9.82 20.59
CA ILE A 498 11.30 11.09 20.41
C ILE A 498 10.38 12.13 19.75
N LEU A 499 9.61 11.73 18.74
CA LEU A 499 8.68 12.62 18.04
C LEU A 499 7.51 13.05 18.93
N THR A 500 6.98 12.13 19.74
CA THR A 500 5.93 12.41 20.74
C THR A 500 6.40 13.43 21.77
N SER A 501 7.65 13.32 22.25
CA SER A 501 8.19 14.22 23.28
C SER A 501 8.60 15.60 22.77
N LYS A 502 8.90 15.76 21.46
CA LYS A 502 9.51 16.98 20.90
C LYS A 502 8.60 17.85 20.04
N ASN A 503 7.29 17.56 20.02
CA ASN A 503 6.19 18.35 19.46
C ASN A 503 6.54 19.19 18.20
N GLY A 504 7.09 18.55 17.17
CA GLY A 504 7.60 19.24 15.97
C GLY A 504 7.30 18.50 14.67
N ILE A 505 6.37 19.02 13.88
CA ILE A 505 5.89 18.40 12.63
C ILE A 505 6.96 18.35 11.54
N ASP A 506 7.82 19.36 11.45
CA ASP A 506 8.95 19.35 10.51
C ASP A 506 9.89 18.15 10.77
N LYS A 507 10.06 17.74 12.04
CA LYS A 507 10.88 16.57 12.37
C LYS A 507 10.20 15.26 11.98
N LEU A 508 8.89 15.15 12.21
CA LEU A 508 8.09 14.00 11.77
C LEU A 508 8.21 13.85 10.25
N TYR A 509 7.96 14.92 9.50
CA TYR A 509 8.05 14.95 8.04
C TYR A 509 9.41 14.48 7.52
N ARG A 510 10.51 15.06 8.03
CA ARG A 510 11.87 14.70 7.61
C ARG A 510 12.20 13.24 7.95
N PHE A 511 11.77 12.76 9.11
CA PHE A 511 11.94 11.36 9.49
C PHE A 511 11.19 10.43 8.54
N SER A 512 9.92 10.73 8.24
CA SER A 512 9.09 9.92 7.34
C SER A 512 9.68 9.81 5.94
N ILE A 513 10.20 10.91 5.38
CA ILE A 513 10.90 10.88 4.09
C ILE A 513 12.16 10.00 4.16
N ALA A 514 12.96 10.15 5.22
CA ALA A 514 14.17 9.35 5.37
C ALA A 514 13.85 7.86 5.54
N TYR A 515 12.87 7.52 6.37
CA TYR A 515 12.41 6.15 6.58
C TYR A 515 11.83 5.55 5.30
N GLY A 516 11.00 6.28 4.56
CA GLY A 516 10.44 5.86 3.27
C GLY A 516 11.49 5.64 2.18
N ARG A 517 12.62 6.36 2.22
CA ARG A 517 13.76 6.08 1.33
C ARG A 517 14.47 4.78 1.71
N LEU A 518 14.64 4.54 3.01
CA LEU A 518 15.28 3.32 3.51
C LEU A 518 14.42 2.07 3.24
N SER A 519 13.09 2.20 3.23
CA SER A 519 12.18 1.08 2.92
C SER A 519 12.22 0.62 1.46
N MET A 520 12.94 1.32 0.57
CA MET A 520 13.17 0.91 -0.84
C MET A 520 14.58 0.45 -1.14
N ALA A 521 15.34 0.24 -0.09
CA ALA A 521 16.74 -0.03 -0.23
C ALA A 521 16.98 -1.54 -0.37
N LEU A 522 18.17 -2.02 -0.03
CA LEU A 522 18.56 -3.41 -0.28
C LEU A 522 17.54 -4.49 0.18
N PRO A 523 16.91 -4.40 1.38
CA PRO A 523 15.97 -5.42 1.81
C PRO A 523 14.75 -5.54 0.87
N TYR A 524 14.26 -4.42 0.36
CA TYR A 524 13.13 -4.42 -0.56
C TYR A 524 13.45 -5.12 -1.89
N ILE A 525 14.67 -4.91 -2.40
CA ILE A 525 15.18 -5.60 -3.58
C ILE A 525 15.33 -7.11 -3.29
N ALA A 526 15.84 -7.47 -2.11
CA ALA A 526 15.95 -8.87 -1.69
C ALA A 526 14.59 -9.60 -1.67
N TYR A 527 13.49 -8.91 -1.36
CA TYR A 527 12.15 -9.49 -1.46
C TYR A 527 11.67 -9.74 -2.89
N HIS A 528 12.22 -9.05 -3.89
CA HIS A 528 11.98 -9.41 -5.29
C HIS A 528 12.64 -10.76 -5.62
N THR A 529 13.80 -11.04 -5.02
CA THR A 529 14.43 -12.37 -5.10
C THR A 529 13.60 -13.43 -4.41
N VAL A 530 13.04 -13.14 -3.23
CA VAL A 530 12.08 -14.03 -2.55
C VAL A 530 10.90 -14.31 -3.48
N GLY A 531 10.32 -13.29 -4.11
CA GLY A 531 9.26 -13.45 -5.10
C GLY A 531 9.66 -14.32 -6.29
N ALA A 532 10.86 -14.11 -6.86
CA ALA A 532 11.35 -14.92 -7.97
C ALA A 532 11.53 -16.40 -7.57
N ILE A 533 12.05 -16.66 -6.37
CA ILE A 533 12.17 -18.01 -5.80
C ILE A 533 10.79 -18.63 -5.62
N ILE A 534 9.82 -17.90 -5.07
CA ILE A 534 8.45 -18.37 -4.87
C ILE A 534 7.81 -18.78 -6.20
N LEU A 535 7.92 -17.95 -7.25
CA LEU A 535 7.34 -18.23 -8.57
C LEU A 535 7.94 -19.47 -9.24
N THR A 536 9.21 -19.78 -8.95
CA THR A 536 9.93 -20.92 -9.53
C THR A 536 9.86 -22.20 -8.69
N PHE A 537 10.15 -22.10 -7.40
CA PHE A 537 10.37 -23.23 -6.49
C PHE A 537 9.27 -23.38 -5.44
N GLY A 538 8.39 -22.40 -5.30
CA GLY A 538 7.37 -22.35 -4.25
C GLY A 538 7.85 -21.68 -2.96
N VAL A 539 6.95 -21.62 -1.97
CA VAL A 539 7.22 -20.99 -0.67
C VAL A 539 8.15 -21.86 0.18
N VAL A 540 9.12 -21.24 0.85
CA VAL A 540 9.97 -21.90 1.85
C VAL A 540 9.22 -21.90 3.18
N PRO A 541 9.02 -23.04 3.86
CA PRO A 541 8.47 -23.04 5.21
C PRO A 541 9.47 -22.42 6.22
N LEU A 542 8.98 -21.60 7.15
CA LEU A 542 9.77 -21.22 8.33
C LEU A 542 9.94 -22.45 9.24
N GLN A 543 11.16 -22.68 9.73
CA GLN A 543 11.49 -23.81 10.61
C GLN A 543 11.34 -23.47 12.09
#